data_AF-A0A7G8DFS7-F1
#
_entry.id   AF-A0A7G8DFS7-F1
#
_cell.length_a   1.000
_cell.length_b   1.000
_cell.length_c   1.000
_cell.angle_alpha   90.00
_cell.angle_beta   90.00
_cell.angle_gamma   90.00
#
_symmetry.space_group_name_H-M   'P 1'
#
loop_
_entity.id
_entity.type
_entity.pdbx_description
1 polymer ?
#
loop_
_entity_poly.entity_id
_entity_poly.type
_entity_poly.pdbx_seq_one_letter_code
_entity_poly.pdbx_strand_id
1 'polypeptide(L)'
;MNRSQALQYIEQLWGKGELEEATHRYALIVVDLISDAGNEELLCCQKPEELSAWIRRDALAWQAKLSEEEFAEQFEVGHGNAYGCIDYECVLSLLVSMCQSD
;
A
#
# COMPACT_ATOMS: atom_id res chain seq x y z
N MET A 1 7.71 -0.71 13.83
CA MET A 1 7.70 0.72 13.57
C MET A 1 6.29 1.18 13.86
N ASN A 2 6.08 2.22 14.67
CA ASN A 2 4.71 2.70 14.92
C ASN A 2 4.18 3.52 13.73
N ARG A 3 2.87 3.80 13.69
CA ARG A 3 2.21 4.53 12.60
C ARG A 3 2.91 5.85 12.25
N SER A 4 3.21 6.68 13.24
CA SER A 4 3.86 7.98 13.01
C SER A 4 5.26 7.84 12.40
N GLN A 5 6.05 6.85 12.85
CA GLN A 5 7.35 6.56 12.27
C GLN A 5 7.24 6.04 10.82
N ALA A 6 6.24 5.20 10.55
CA ALA A 6 5.99 4.66 9.21
C ALA A 6 5.64 5.76 8.21
N LEU A 7 4.72 6.68 8.60
CA LEU A 7 4.36 7.82 7.78
C LEU A 7 5.55 8.74 7.51
N GLN A 8 6.36 9.05 8.54
CA GLN A 8 7.56 9.86 8.35
C GLN A 8 8.57 9.21 7.41
N TYR A 9 8.74 7.89 7.50
CA TYR A 9 9.63 7.13 6.63
C TYR A 9 9.18 7.18 5.17
N ILE A 10 7.89 6.94 4.92
CA ILE A 10 7.30 7.01 3.58
C ILE A 10 7.46 8.41 2.96
N GLU A 11 7.18 9.45 3.73
CA GLU A 11 7.34 10.84 3.27
C GLU A 11 8.80 11.19 2.97
N GLN A 12 9.77 10.64 3.73
CA GLN A 12 11.18 10.83 3.43
C GLN A 12 11.60 10.16 2.12
N LEU A 13 11.13 8.93 1.85
CA LEU A 13 11.43 8.25 0.60
C LEU A 13 10.79 8.97 -0.60
N TRP A 14 9.54 9.42 -0.44
CA TRP A 14 8.83 10.22 -1.44
C TRP A 14 9.54 11.53 -1.74
N GLY A 15 9.92 12.29 -0.70
CA GLY A 15 10.64 13.56 -0.85
C GLY A 15 12.01 13.43 -1.53
N LYS A 16 12.60 12.23 -1.55
CA LYS A 16 13.85 11.92 -2.27
C LYS A 16 13.63 11.39 -3.69
N GLY A 17 12.38 11.15 -4.10
CA GLY A 17 12.06 10.49 -5.37
C GLY A 17 12.43 9.01 -5.40
N GLU A 18 12.52 8.35 -4.24
CA GLU A 18 12.82 6.91 -4.14
C GLU A 18 11.56 6.04 -4.25
N LEU A 19 10.38 6.66 -4.27
CA LEU A 19 9.10 5.98 -4.48
C LEU A 19 8.43 6.52 -5.74
N GLU A 20 8.00 5.59 -6.59
CA GLU A 20 6.99 5.87 -7.60
C GLU A 20 5.66 6.17 -6.90
N GLU A 21 4.83 6.97 -7.56
CA GLU A 21 3.57 7.48 -7.01
C GLU A 21 2.63 6.35 -6.55
N ALA A 22 2.52 5.29 -7.36
CA ALA A 22 1.73 4.11 -7.01
C ALA A 22 2.24 3.40 -5.75
N THR A 23 3.56 3.34 -5.56
CA THR A 23 4.18 2.73 -4.38
C THR A 23 3.96 3.59 -3.13
N HIS A 24 4.12 4.91 -3.24
CA HIS A 24 3.86 5.84 -2.13
C HIS A 24 2.42 5.75 -1.62
N ARG A 25 1.44 5.80 -2.53
CA ARG A 25 0.02 5.65 -2.19
C ARG A 25 -0.27 4.33 -1.48
N TYR A 26 0.21 3.22 -2.04
CA TYR A 26 -0.04 1.91 -1.45
C TYR A 26 0.64 1.73 -0.10
N ALA A 27 1.84 2.30 0.08
CA ALA A 27 2.50 2.32 1.37
C ALA A 27 1.64 3.03 2.43
N LEU A 28 1.01 4.16 2.09
CA LEU A 28 0.10 4.87 3.00
C LEU A 28 -1.15 4.04 3.33
N ILE A 29 -1.79 3.42 2.33
CA ILE A 29 -2.97 2.55 2.52
C ILE A 29 -2.62 1.39 3.47
N VAL A 30 -1.48 0.74 3.26
CA VAL A 30 -1.00 -0.37 4.10
C VAL A 30 -0.81 0.07 5.55
N VAL A 31 -0.19 1.24 5.79
CA VAL A 31 -0.03 1.78 7.15
C VAL A 31 -1.38 1.96 7.84
N ASP A 32 -2.36 2.53 7.15
CA ASP A 32 -3.68 2.78 7.72
C ASP A 32 -4.44 1.48 7.99
N LEU A 33 -4.42 0.52 7.06
CA LEU A 33 -5.09 -0.77 7.21
C LEU A 33 -4.53 -1.62 8.37
N ILE A 34 -3.21 -1.58 8.59
CA ILE A 34 -2.59 -2.26 9.72
C ILE A 34 -2.95 -1.56 11.03
N SER A 35 -2.93 -0.22 11.04
CA SER A 35 -3.10 0.57 12.27
C SER A 35 -4.54 0.63 12.76
N ASP A 36 -5.51 0.71 11.85
CA ASP A 36 -6.92 0.95 12.20
C ASP A 36 -7.76 -0.34 12.20
N ALA A 37 -7.46 -1.28 11.29
CA ALA A 37 -8.28 -2.46 11.05
C ALA A 37 -7.60 -3.79 11.38
N GLY A 38 -6.28 -3.80 11.61
CA GLY A 38 -5.53 -5.02 11.90
C GLY A 38 -5.74 -6.10 10.85
N ASN A 39 -5.62 -5.75 9.56
CA ASN A 39 -5.93 -6.66 8.45
C ASN A 39 -5.06 -7.93 8.51
N GLU A 40 -5.64 -9.02 9.01
CA GLU A 40 -4.92 -10.28 9.29
C GLU A 40 -4.30 -10.90 8.04
N GLU A 41 -4.97 -10.80 6.87
CA GLU A 41 -4.41 -11.31 5.61
C GLU A 41 -3.16 -10.53 5.20
N LEU A 42 -3.19 -9.20 5.36
CA LEU A 42 -2.05 -8.35 5.05
C LEU A 42 -0.88 -8.64 6.01
N LEU A 43 -1.15 -8.82 7.31
CA LEU A 43 -0.14 -9.19 8.31
C LEU A 43 0.50 -10.57 8.05
N CYS A 44 -0.21 -11.47 7.36
CA CYS A 44 0.31 -12.78 6.98
C CYS A 44 1.20 -12.74 5.72
N CYS A 45 1.28 -11.62 5.01
CA CYS A 45 2.11 -11.51 3.81
C CYS A 45 3.60 -11.52 4.19
N GLN A 46 4.34 -12.53 3.73
CA GLN A 46 5.77 -12.66 3.97
C GLN A 46 6.61 -12.51 2.69
N LYS A 47 5.94 -12.51 1.53
CA LYS A 47 6.60 -12.44 0.23
C LYS A 47 6.00 -11.37 -0.68
N PRO A 48 6.79 -10.78 -1.60
CA PRO A 48 6.29 -9.77 -2.52
C PRO A 48 5.13 -10.26 -3.40
N GLU A 49 5.12 -11.54 -3.77
CA GLU A 49 4.05 -12.13 -4.59
C GLU A 49 2.73 -12.24 -3.83
N GLU A 50 2.79 -12.57 -2.54
CA GLU A 50 1.62 -12.63 -1.65
C GLU A 50 1.03 -11.24 -1.46
N LEU A 51 1.89 -10.25 -1.21
CA LEU A 51 1.49 -8.85 -1.10
C LEU A 51 0.93 -8.32 -2.42
N SER A 52 1.54 -8.65 -3.57
CA SER A 52 1.03 -8.27 -4.89
C SER A 52 -0.35 -8.86 -5.15
N ALA A 53 -0.55 -10.14 -4.83
CA ALA A 53 -1.85 -10.79 -4.96
C ALA A 53 -2.90 -10.17 -4.02
N TRP A 54 -2.52 -9.82 -2.80
CA TRP A 54 -3.39 -9.13 -1.85
C TRP A 54 -3.78 -7.73 -2.37
N ILE A 55 -2.81 -6.92 -2.79
CA ILE A 55 -3.02 -5.56 -3.33
C ILE A 55 -3.98 -5.60 -4.53
N ARG A 56 -3.81 -6.57 -5.44
CA ARG A 56 -4.71 -6.75 -6.58
C ARG A 56 -6.14 -7.08 -6.16
N ARG A 57 -6.31 -7.96 -5.17
CA ARG A 57 -7.64 -8.31 -4.65
C ARG A 57 -8.30 -7.12 -3.95
N ASP A 58 -7.54 -6.37 -3.16
CA ASP A 58 -8.00 -5.14 -2.51
C ASP A 58 -8.46 -4.11 -3.55
N ALA A 59 -7.62 -3.82 -4.56
CA ALA A 59 -7.97 -2.93 -5.66
C ALA A 59 -9.26 -3.32 -6.38
N LEU A 60 -9.43 -4.61 -6.70
CA LEU A 60 -10.66 -5.12 -7.32
C LEU A 60 -11.88 -4.98 -6.40
N ALA A 61 -11.69 -5.16 -5.09
CA ALA A 61 -12.76 -4.97 -4.12
C ALA A 61 -13.17 -3.49 -4.01
N TRP A 62 -12.22 -2.55 -4.08
CA TRP A 62 -12.51 -1.12 -4.18
C TRP A 62 -13.23 -0.76 -5.47
N GLN A 63 -12.77 -1.28 -6.61
CA GLN A 63 -13.41 -1.07 -7.90
C GLN A 63 -14.87 -1.58 -7.93
N ALA A 64 -15.16 -2.65 -7.20
CA ALA A 64 -16.53 -3.17 -7.09
C ALA A 64 -17.44 -2.36 -6.15
N LYS A 65 -16.87 -1.51 -5.28
CA LYS A 65 -17.60 -0.73 -4.27
C LYS A 65 -17.73 0.74 -4.62
N LEU A 66 -16.76 1.29 -5.35
CA LEU A 66 -16.68 2.70 -5.74
C LEU A 66 -17.23 2.90 -7.14
N SER A 67 -17.73 4.11 -7.42
CA SER A 67 -17.92 4.56 -8.79
C SER A 67 -16.57 4.71 -9.51
N GLU A 68 -16.59 4.73 -10.85
CA GLU A 68 -15.37 4.94 -11.63
C GLU A 68 -14.67 6.26 -11.30
N GLU A 69 -15.44 7.31 -10.99
CA GLU A 69 -14.92 8.63 -10.58
C GLU A 69 -14.25 8.57 -9.21
N GLU A 70 -14.88 7.96 -8.21
CA GLU A 70 -14.30 7.79 -6.87
C GLU A 70 -13.06 6.89 -6.89
N PHE A 71 -13.07 5.83 -7.70
CA PHE A 71 -11.90 4.99 -7.89
C PHE A 71 -10.77 5.75 -8.59
N ALA A 72 -11.09 6.54 -9.61
CA ALA A 72 -10.11 7.36 -10.31
C ALA A 72 -9.56 8.47 -9.41
N GLU A 73 -10.36 9.10 -8.54
CA GLU A 73 -9.89 10.09 -7.57
C GLU A 73 -8.98 9.45 -6.51
N GLN A 74 -9.40 8.31 -5.97
CA GLN A 74 -8.66 7.64 -4.90
C GLN A 74 -7.32 7.04 -5.38
N PHE A 75 -7.28 6.52 -6.61
CA PHE A 75 -6.10 5.84 -7.14
C PHE A 75 -5.35 6.65 -8.23
N GLU A 76 -5.86 7.82 -8.65
CA GLU A 76 -5.37 8.66 -9.76
C GLU A 76 -5.08 7.87 -11.05
N VAL A 77 -5.81 6.77 -11.24
CA VAL A 77 -5.64 5.89 -12.39
C VAL A 77 -6.50 6.39 -13.53
N GLY A 78 -5.91 7.16 -14.43
CA GLY A 78 -6.36 7.18 -15.82
C GLY A 78 -6.22 5.78 -16.43
N HIS A 79 -7.25 4.96 -16.31
CA HIS A 79 -7.41 3.63 -16.95
C HIS A 79 -6.22 2.64 -16.79
N GLY A 80 -6.25 1.84 -15.72
CA GLY A 80 -5.75 0.46 -15.69
C GLY A 80 -4.24 0.18 -15.55
N ASN A 81 -3.33 1.16 -15.64
CA ASN A 81 -1.88 0.88 -15.75
C ASN A 81 -1.01 1.09 -14.48
N ALA A 82 -1.53 1.64 -13.39
CA ALA A 82 -0.69 2.02 -12.23
C ALA A 82 -0.18 0.84 -11.39
N TYR A 83 -0.88 -0.31 -11.39
CA TYR A 83 -0.55 -1.46 -10.54
C TYR A 83 0.72 -2.22 -10.95
N GLY A 84 1.21 -2.00 -12.18
CA GLY A 84 2.48 -2.56 -12.65
C GLY A 84 3.71 -1.87 -12.05
N CYS A 85 3.56 -0.67 -11.49
CA CYS A 85 4.66 0.17 -11.02
C CYS A 85 4.82 0.18 -9.50
N ILE A 86 4.05 -0.64 -8.77
CA ILE A 86 4.20 -0.78 -7.32
C ILE A 86 5.46 -1.59 -7.03
N ASP A 87 6.36 -1.01 -6.25
CA ASP A 87 7.49 -1.73 -5.66
C ASP A 87 6.98 -2.52 -4.44
N TYR A 88 6.61 -3.77 -4.70
CA TYR A 88 6.11 -4.69 -3.68
C TYR A 88 7.18 -5.05 -2.63
N GLU A 89 8.47 -5.00 -2.96
CA GLU A 89 9.53 -5.26 -1.98
C GLU A 89 9.61 -4.12 -0.96
N CYS A 90 9.51 -2.88 -1.44
CA CYS A 90 9.46 -1.71 -0.57
C CYS A 90 8.26 -1.75 0.38
N VAL A 91 7.06 -2.03 -0.13
CA VAL A 91 5.84 -2.09 0.69
C VAL A 91 5.87 -3.27 1.67
N LEU A 92 6.44 -4.41 1.26
CA LEU A 92 6.62 -5.55 2.17
C LEU A 92 7.60 -5.24 3.30
N SER A 93 8.72 -4.59 2.99
CA SER A 93 9.71 -4.17 3.98
C SER A 93 9.09 -3.24 5.03
N LEU A 94 8.22 -2.32 4.59
CA LEU A 94 7.45 -1.45 5.46
C LEU A 94 6.51 -2.25 6.38
N LEU A 95 5.71 -3.15 5.81
CA LEU A 95 4.79 -4.03 6.54
C LEU A 95 5.53 -4.84 7.62
N VAL A 96 6.63 -5.50 7.26
CA VAL A 96 7.45 -6.29 8.19
C VAL A 96 8.01 -5.40 9.30
N SER A 97 8.51 -4.22 8.95
CA SER A 97 9.05 -3.26 9.91
C SER A 97 7.97 -2.80 10.90
N MET A 98 6.72 -2.66 10.47
CA MET A 98 5.60 -2.33 11.36
C MET A 98 5.23 -3.48 12.29
N CYS A 99 5.17 -4.72 11.80
CA CYS A 99 4.82 -5.91 12.59
C CYS A 99 5.85 -6.27 13.68
N GLN A 100 7.12 -5.88 13.52
CA GLN A 100 8.21 -6.22 14.46
C GLN A 100 8.31 -5.28 15.67
N SER A 101 7.39 -4.33 15.88
CA SER A 101 7.43 -3.42 17.04
C SER A 101 6.38 -3.68 18.10
N ASP A 102 5.87 -4.90 18.17
CA ASP A 102 5.22 -5.42 19.38
C ASP A 102 6.24 -5.81 20.46
#